data_AF-A0A5F8G1V6-F1
#
_entry.id   AF-A0A5F8G1V6-F1
#
_cell.length_a   1.000
_cell.length_b   1.000
_cell.length_c   1.000
_cell.angle_alpha   90.00
_cell.angle_beta   90.00
_cell.angle_gamma   90.00
#
_symmetry.space_group_name_H-M   'P 1'
#
loop_
_entity.id
_entity.type
_entity.pdbx_description
1 polymer ?
#
loop_
_entity_poly.entity_id
_entity_poly.type
_entity_poly.pdbx_seq_one_letter_code
_entity_poly.pdbx_strand_id
1 'polypeptide(L)'
;MASRLGVSPARILLLFGEVQLSPSATPSSLKIGVADIIDCVVLSSTPEPSKESGSGEELRLRVQGQEKHQVLEVTIPRGAPLRTLMSHYAEAMGLKGHKLSFFFDGEKLSGQGTPAELGMEQEDLIEVRG
;
A
#
# COMPACT_ATOMS: atom_id res chain seq x y z
N MET A 1 -1.63 12.88 -22.47
CA MET A 1 -1.75 13.80 -21.31
C MET A 1 -0.77 13.42 -20.20
N ALA A 2 -0.76 12.16 -19.75
CA ALA A 2 0.20 11.59 -18.81
C ALA A 2 1.68 11.92 -19.07
N SER A 3 2.14 11.67 -20.30
CA SER A 3 3.55 11.90 -20.69
C SER A 3 3.95 13.38 -20.71
N ARG A 4 2.99 14.31 -20.83
CA ARG A 4 3.26 15.76 -20.78
C ARG A 4 3.27 16.31 -19.36
N LEU A 5 2.56 15.66 -18.45
CA LEU A 5 2.48 16.01 -17.03
C LEU A 5 3.53 15.26 -16.19
N GLY A 6 4.28 14.33 -16.77
CA GLY A 6 5.28 13.53 -16.05
C GLY A 6 4.69 12.59 -14.99
N VAL A 7 3.40 12.28 -15.09
CA VAL A 7 2.68 11.42 -14.14
C VAL A 7 2.17 10.15 -14.82
N SER A 8 2.15 9.04 -14.09
CA SER A 8 1.63 7.77 -14.57
C SER A 8 0.14 7.92 -14.96
N PRO A 9 -0.32 7.28 -16.05
CA PRO A 9 -1.71 7.38 -16.50
C PRO A 9 -2.72 6.87 -15.47
N ALA A 10 -2.31 5.98 -14.57
CA ALA A 10 -3.12 5.52 -13.43
C ALA A 10 -3.37 6.59 -12.35
N ARG A 11 -2.63 7.71 -12.38
CA ARG A 11 -2.74 8.81 -11.39
C ARG A 11 -3.56 9.99 -11.89
N ILE A 12 -4.14 9.86 -13.08
CA ILE A 12 -4.90 10.92 -13.73
C ILE A 12 -6.36 10.53 -13.69
N LEU A 13 -7.13 11.29 -12.94
CA LEU A 13 -8.57 11.17 -12.93
C LEU A 13 -9.15 12.15 -13.94
N LEU A 14 -9.96 11.64 -14.87
CA LEU A 14 -10.68 12.45 -15.84
C LEU A 14 -12.13 12.54 -15.41
N LEU A 15 -12.66 13.76 -15.32
CA LEU A 15 -14.04 14.02 -14.94
C LEU A 15 -14.72 14.84 -16.03
N PHE A 16 -15.97 14.50 -16.34
CA PHE A 16 -16.82 15.31 -17.22
C PHE A 16 -18.04 15.76 -16.42
N GLY A 17 -18.04 17.04 -16.03
CA GLY A 17 -18.99 17.55 -15.03
C GLY A 17 -18.80 16.84 -13.69
N GLU A 18 -19.79 16.07 -13.28
CA GLU A 18 -19.80 15.29 -12.03
C GLU A 18 -19.52 13.78 -12.25
N VAL A 19 -19.30 13.37 -13.50
CA VAL A 19 -19.10 11.95 -13.86
C VAL A 19 -17.62 11.64 -14.02
N GLN A 20 -17.14 10.66 -13.26
CA GLN A 20 -15.79 10.12 -13.43
C GLN A 20 -15.72 9.27 -14.71
N LEU A 21 -14.78 9.60 -15.58
CA LEU A 21 -14.59 8.89 -16.84
C LEU A 21 -13.66 7.70 -16.64
N SER A 22 -14.10 6.56 -17.14
CA SER A 22 -13.26 5.36 -17.21
C SER A 22 -12.25 5.48 -18.37
N PRO A 23 -11.04 4.92 -18.26
CA PRO A 23 -10.02 4.99 -19.31
C PRO A 23 -10.41 4.28 -20.62
N SER A 24 -11.39 3.36 -20.57
CA SER A 24 -11.95 2.68 -21.75
C SER A 24 -13.19 3.36 -22.32
N ALA A 25 -13.63 4.48 -21.74
CA ALA A 25 -14.85 5.16 -22.17
C ALA A 25 -14.65 5.83 -23.54
N THR A 26 -15.62 5.64 -24.44
CA THR A 26 -15.62 6.28 -25.76
C THR A 26 -16.49 7.54 -25.75
N PRO A 27 -16.17 8.55 -26.59
CA PRO A 27 -16.92 9.80 -26.65
C PRO A 27 -18.40 9.56 -27.01
N SER A 28 -18.69 8.57 -27.86
CA SER A 28 -20.07 8.18 -28.21
C SER A 28 -20.85 7.63 -27.01
N SER A 29 -20.18 6.93 -26.09
CA SER A 29 -20.81 6.36 -24.89
C SER A 29 -21.05 7.42 -23.80
N LEU A 30 -20.21 8.45 -23.74
CA LEU A 30 -20.34 9.55 -22.78
C LEU A 30 -21.11 10.75 -23.32
N LYS A 31 -21.54 10.72 -24.59
CA LYS A 31 -22.20 11.82 -25.30
C LYS A 31 -21.42 13.14 -25.20
N ILE A 32 -20.10 13.06 -25.16
CA ILE A 32 -19.21 14.22 -25.09
C ILE A 32 -19.08 14.81 -26.50
N GLY A 33 -19.37 16.11 -26.64
CA GLY A 33 -19.22 16.88 -27.85
C GLY A 33 -17.85 17.53 -28.00
N VAL A 34 -17.58 18.14 -29.15
CA VAL A 34 -16.28 18.76 -29.49
C VAL A 34 -15.93 20.02 -28.67
N ALA A 35 -16.88 20.54 -27.89
CA ALA A 35 -16.72 21.73 -27.04
C ALA A 35 -16.78 21.41 -25.54
N ASP A 36 -16.94 20.14 -25.19
CA ASP A 36 -17.07 19.71 -23.80
C ASP A 36 -15.69 19.64 -23.12
N ILE A 37 -15.60 20.23 -21.93
CA ILE A 37 -14.37 20.30 -21.15
C ILE A 37 -14.32 19.13 -20.17
N ILE A 38 -13.25 18.35 -20.24
CA ILE A 38 -12.94 17.28 -19.31
C ILE A 38 -11.97 17.84 -18.27
N ASP A 39 -12.38 17.84 -17.02
CA ASP A 39 -11.51 18.21 -15.90
C ASP A 39 -10.50 17.09 -15.64
N CYS A 40 -9.25 17.47 -15.39
CA CYS A 40 -8.17 16.54 -15.11
C CYS A 40 -7.60 16.79 -13.72
N VAL A 41 -7.87 15.88 -12.81
CA VAL A 41 -7.34 15.93 -11.45
C VAL A 41 -6.15 14.99 -11.38
N VAL A 42 -4.97 15.56 -11.08
CA VAL A 42 -3.77 14.77 -10.80
C VAL A 42 -3.83 14.37 -9.33
N LEU A 43 -4.06 13.07 -9.10
CA LEU A 43 -4.08 12.52 -7.75
C LEU A 43 -2.66 12.58 -7.16
N SER A 44 -2.45 13.57 -6.31
CA SER A 44 -1.25 13.75 -5.50
C SER A 44 -1.42 12.98 -4.20
N SER A 45 -1.48 11.66 -4.27
CA SER A 45 -1.15 10.84 -3.12
C SER A 45 0.09 9.99 -3.45
N THR A 46 0.93 9.91 -2.43
CA THR A 46 2.23 9.27 -2.27
C THR A 46 2.28 7.82 -2.76
N PRO A 47 3.45 7.14 -2.81
CA PRO A 47 3.52 5.70 -3.04
C PRO A 47 2.86 4.96 -1.86
N GLU A 48 1.55 4.99 -1.80
CA GLU A 48 0.75 3.99 -1.13
C GLU A 48 0.66 2.83 -2.12
N PRO A 49 1.14 1.63 -1.76
CA PRO A 49 0.99 0.44 -2.59
C PRO A 49 -0.48 0.00 -2.57
N SER A 50 -1.36 0.76 -3.24
CA SER A 50 -2.66 0.28 -3.67
C SER A 50 -2.46 -0.60 -4.89
N LYS A 51 -2.21 -1.89 -4.64
CA LYS A 51 -2.75 -2.93 -5.52
C LYS A 51 -4.14 -3.24 -5.01
N GLU A 52 -5.12 -2.58 -5.60
CA GLU A 52 -6.49 -3.11 -5.64
C GLU A 52 -6.44 -4.43 -6.42
N SER A 53 -6.49 -5.56 -5.72
CA SER A 53 -6.98 -6.86 -6.21
C SER A 53 -7.03 -7.86 -5.05
N GLY A 54 -8.20 -7.97 -4.41
CA GLY A 54 -8.60 -9.18 -3.71
C GLY A 54 -8.75 -9.06 -2.20
N SER A 55 -10.00 -8.82 -1.77
CA SER A 55 -10.54 -9.18 -0.46
C SER A 55 -10.16 -8.27 0.69
N GLY A 56 -11.17 -7.79 1.45
CA GLY A 56 -11.04 -6.98 2.67
C GLY A 56 -10.40 -7.73 3.83
N GLU A 57 -9.16 -8.16 3.59
CA GLU A 57 -8.50 -9.24 4.28
C GLU A 57 -7.03 -8.92 4.54
N GLU A 58 -6.63 -7.66 4.34
CA GLU A 58 -5.29 -7.16 4.55
C GLU A 58 -5.27 -6.16 5.71
N LEU A 59 -4.26 -6.31 6.58
CA LEU A 59 -4.02 -5.41 7.71
C LEU A 59 -2.74 -4.61 7.46
N ARG A 60 -2.77 -3.33 7.84
CA ARG A 60 -1.62 -2.45 7.81
C ARG A 60 -0.90 -2.56 9.15
N LEU A 61 0.38 -2.88 9.14
CA LEU A 61 1.23 -3.02 10.32
C LEU A 61 2.38 -2.02 10.26
N ARG A 62 2.84 -1.56 11.42
CA ARG A 62 3.97 -0.64 11.55
C ARG A 62 5.12 -1.37 12.22
N VAL A 63 6.20 -1.56 11.49
CA VAL A 63 7.39 -2.24 11.98
C VAL A 63 8.41 -1.20 12.42
N GLN A 64 8.68 -1.13 13.72
CA GLN A 64 9.64 -0.21 14.31
C GLN A 64 10.92 -0.94 14.70
N GLY A 65 12.04 -0.49 14.14
CA GLY A 65 13.37 -0.97 14.49
C GLY A 65 13.89 -0.42 15.81
N GLN A 66 15.13 -0.80 16.14
CA GLN A 66 15.83 -0.33 17.34
C GLN A 66 16.01 1.20 17.37
N GLU A 67 16.14 1.84 16.20
CA GLU A 67 16.18 3.29 16.10
C GLU A 67 14.80 3.85 15.77
N LYS A 68 14.46 4.99 16.40
CA LYS A 68 13.18 5.69 16.17
C LYS A 68 12.94 6.11 14.72
N HIS A 69 14.00 6.20 13.91
CA HIS A 69 13.92 6.53 12.49
C HIS A 69 13.63 5.32 11.60
N GLN A 70 13.80 4.09 12.12
CA GLN A 70 13.63 2.85 11.37
C GLN A 70 12.19 2.32 11.49
N VAL A 71 11.21 3.15 11.12
CA VAL A 71 9.80 2.76 11.06
C VAL A 71 9.40 2.46 9.61
N LEU A 72 8.82 1.28 9.39
CA LEU A 72 8.33 0.84 8.08
C LEU A 72 6.88 0.40 8.20
N GLU A 73 6.00 1.04 7.44
CA GLU A 73 4.61 0.60 7.33
C GLU A 73 4.49 -0.44 6.21
N VAL A 74 3.82 -1.55 6.50
CA VAL A 74 3.70 -2.69 5.61
C VAL A 74 2.29 -3.24 5.69
N THR A 75 1.74 -3.58 4.53
CA THR A 75 0.39 -4.13 4.43
C THR A 75 0.51 -5.62 4.12
N ILE A 76 -0.10 -6.47 4.94
CA ILE A 76 -0.11 -7.93 4.73
C ILE A 76 -1.51 -8.52 4.91
N PRO A 77 -1.85 -9.60 4.19
CA PRO A 77 -3.09 -10.34 4.43
C PRO A 77 -3.17 -10.93 5.85
N ARG A 78 -4.36 -10.93 6.46
CA ARG A 78 -4.64 -11.53 7.77
C ARG A 78 -4.30 -13.02 7.82
N GLY A 79 -4.47 -13.71 6.69
CA GLY A 79 -4.13 -15.12 6.51
C GLY A 79 -2.71 -15.38 6.00
N ALA A 80 -1.90 -14.35 5.79
CA ALA A 80 -0.53 -14.53 5.32
C ALA A 80 0.46 -14.66 6.50
N PRO A 81 1.52 -15.46 6.35
CA PRO A 81 2.53 -15.59 7.39
C PRO A 81 3.34 -14.30 7.54
N LEU A 82 3.63 -13.94 8.79
CA LEU A 82 4.44 -12.77 9.16
C LEU A 82 5.87 -12.81 8.59
N ARG A 83 6.36 -13.98 8.17
CA ARG A 83 7.65 -14.14 7.47
C ARG A 83 7.78 -13.24 6.24
N THR A 84 6.70 -13.01 5.50
CA THR A 84 6.69 -12.14 4.33
C THR A 84 7.02 -10.70 4.74
N LEU A 85 6.38 -10.22 5.81
CA LEU A 85 6.65 -8.93 6.42
C LEU A 85 8.09 -8.81 6.90
N MET A 86 8.61 -9.83 7.59
CA MET A 86 9.99 -9.82 8.10
C MET A 86 11.01 -9.73 6.97
N SER A 87 10.77 -10.46 5.87
CA SER A 87 11.65 -10.43 4.68
C SER A 87 11.59 -9.06 4.01
N HIS A 88 10.38 -8.51 3.83
CA HIS A 88 10.17 -7.17 3.28
C HIS A 88 10.86 -6.09 4.14
N TYR A 89 10.75 -6.18 5.47
CA TYR A 89 11.44 -5.27 6.38
C TYR A 89 12.96 -5.37 6.25
N ALA A 90 13.51 -6.59 6.24
CA ALA A 90 14.95 -6.79 6.08
C ALA A 90 15.47 -6.27 4.73
N GLU A 91 14.68 -6.39 3.65
CA GLU A 91 15.05 -5.84 2.34
C GLU A 91 14.94 -4.32 2.29
N ALA A 92 13.87 -3.74 2.85
CA ALA A 92 13.65 -2.30 2.91
C ALA A 92 14.71 -1.57 3.75
N MET A 93 15.13 -2.19 4.86
CA MET A 93 16.16 -1.65 5.75
C MET A 93 17.58 -2.06 5.35
N GLY A 94 17.75 -2.91 4.32
CA GLY A 94 19.05 -3.43 3.92
C GLY A 94 19.71 -4.36 4.94
N LEU A 95 18.95 -4.89 5.89
CA LEU A 95 19.39 -5.79 6.98
C LEU A 95 19.38 -7.27 6.56
N LYS A 96 19.49 -7.55 5.26
CA LYS A 96 19.42 -8.89 4.68
C LYS A 96 20.57 -9.75 5.22
N GLY A 97 20.24 -10.71 6.09
CA GLY A 97 21.21 -11.62 6.72
C GLY A 97 21.51 -11.32 8.20
N HIS A 98 20.95 -10.24 8.77
CA HIS A 98 21.00 -10.02 10.22
C HIS A 98 19.95 -10.85 10.96
N LYS A 99 20.30 -11.31 12.18
CA LYS A 99 19.38 -12.03 13.08
C LYS A 99 18.41 -11.05 13.73
N LEU A 100 17.38 -10.64 13.00
CA LEU A 100 16.31 -9.79 13.52
C LEU A 100 15.31 -10.64 14.32
N SER A 101 15.04 -10.22 15.56
CA SER A 101 13.97 -10.74 16.40
C SER A 101 12.83 -9.74 16.43
N PHE A 102 11.65 -10.18 16.03
CA PHE A 102 10.45 -9.36 15.99
C PHE A 102 9.66 -9.61 17.27
N PHE A 103 9.08 -8.56 17.83
CA PHE A 103 8.30 -8.59 19.05
C PHE A 103 6.97 -7.87 18.82
N PHE A 104 5.89 -8.45 19.31
CA PHE A 104 4.56 -7.88 19.30
C PHE A 104 3.98 -7.99 20.69
N ASP A 105 3.54 -6.87 21.26
CA ASP A 105 3.05 -6.80 22.64
C ASP A 105 3.99 -7.43 23.68
N GLY A 106 5.31 -7.38 23.41
CA GLY A 106 6.34 -8.01 24.25
C GLY A 106 6.57 -9.51 24.01
N GLU A 107 5.77 -10.18 23.19
CA GLU A 107 5.95 -11.57 22.79
C GLU A 107 6.80 -11.70 21.52
N LYS A 108 7.67 -12.71 21.48
CA LYS A 108 8.58 -12.91 20.35
C LYS A 108 7.85 -13.54 19.16
N LEU A 109 7.78 -12.81 18.05
CA LEU A 109 7.31 -13.32 16.75
C LEU A 109 8.35 -14.24 16.11
N SER A 110 7.92 -15.45 15.74
CA SER A 110 8.73 -16.41 14.96
C SER A 110 8.44 -16.38 13.45
N GLY A 111 7.56 -15.52 12.96
CA GLY A 111 7.23 -15.37 11.53
C GLY A 111 6.39 -16.51 10.92
N GLN A 112 6.21 -17.62 11.64
CA GLN A 112 5.34 -18.73 11.23
C GLN A 112 3.85 -18.47 11.50
N GLY A 113 3.54 -17.65 12.52
CA GLY A 113 2.17 -17.28 12.85
C GLY A 113 1.57 -16.34 11.81
N THR A 114 0.25 -16.37 11.73
CA THR A 114 -0.53 -15.38 10.99
C THR A 114 -0.93 -14.22 11.91
N PRO A 115 -1.03 -12.99 11.39
CA PRO A 115 -1.52 -11.85 12.16
C PRO A 115 -2.94 -12.09 12.69
N ALA A 116 -3.79 -12.85 11.99
CA ALA A 116 -5.10 -13.26 12.50
C ALA A 116 -5.00 -14.13 13.77
N GLU A 117 -4.02 -15.04 13.86
CA GLU A 117 -3.81 -15.87 15.06
C GLU A 117 -3.17 -15.09 16.20
N LEU A 118 -2.32 -14.11 15.89
CA LEU A 118 -1.74 -13.21 16.89
C LEU A 118 -2.72 -12.11 17.36
N GLY A 119 -3.90 -12.01 16.75
CA GLY A 119 -4.86 -10.95 17.06
C GLY A 119 -4.38 -9.56 16.66
N MET A 120 -3.55 -9.47 15.63
CA MET A 120 -3.06 -8.20 15.08
C MET A 120 -4.17 -7.48 14.28
N GLU A 121 -4.26 -6.18 14.50
CA GLU A 121 -5.22 -5.25 13.93
C GLU A 121 -4.54 -4.23 13.01
N GLN A 122 -5.34 -3.29 12.52
CA GLN A 122 -4.86 -2.22 11.66
C GLN A 122 -4.06 -1.21 12.50
N GLU A 123 -2.89 -0.81 11.98
CA GLU A 123 -1.94 0.12 12.58
C GLU A 123 -1.12 -0.43 13.76
N ASP A 124 -1.15 -1.75 13.97
CA ASP A 124 -0.40 -2.40 15.04
C ASP A 124 1.12 -2.24 14.93
N LEU A 125 1.79 -2.20 16.08
CA LEU A 125 3.23 -1.95 16.17
C LEU A 125 4.01 -3.25 16.40
N ILE A 126 4.97 -3.53 15.53
CA ILE A 126 5.94 -4.62 15.70
C ILE A 126 7.31 -4.02 16.00
N GLU A 127 7.88 -4.37 17.14
CA GLU A 127 9.25 -3.98 17.50
C GLU A 127 10.27 -4.96 16.91
N VAL A 128 11.37 -4.44 16.37
CA VAL A 128 12.47 -5.26 15.84
C VAL A 128 13.73 -5.01 16.67
N ARG A 129 14.27 -6.10 17.23
CA ARG A 129 15.53 -6.12 17.98
C ARG A 129 16.54 -6.98 17.21
N GLY A 130 17.67 -6.39 16.82
CA GLY A 130 18.77 -7.06 16.12
C GLY A 130 19.97 -7.32 17.02
#